data_AF-A0A7I7SU22-F1
#
_entry.id   AF-A0A7I7SU22-F1
#
_cell.length_a   1.000
_cell.length_b   1.000
_cell.length_c   1.000
_cell.angle_alpha   90.00
_cell.angle_beta   90.00
_cell.angle_gamma   90.00
#
_symmetry.space_group_name_H-M   'P 1'
#
loop_
_entity.id
_entity.type
_entity.pdbx_description
1 polymer ?
#
loop_
_entity_poly.entity_id
_entity_poly.type
_entity_poly.pdbx_seq_one_letter_code
_entity_poly.pdbx_strand_id
1 'polypeptide(L)'
;MSVDPTRRTGPHGLPRIGRQFYDIWALLGDDSVTALLVDTVVVGEILRSAFEVSLAFGGDHPVPAGGFATSAPFDSAGVFTADLRREHDTAMRSLYFGAEPAPTFDDVLDRVHSSAELLDPQR
;
A
#
# COMPACT_ATOMS: atom_id res chain seq x y z
N MET A 1 -19.08 4.00 -2.44
CA MET A 1 -18.97 5.40 -2.00
C MET A 1 -17.83 6.06 -2.75
N SER A 2 -18.07 7.22 -3.36
CA SER A 2 -17.08 7.97 -4.14
C SER A 2 -16.10 8.66 -3.21
N VAL A 3 -14.79 8.51 -3.47
CA VAL A 3 -13.74 9.25 -2.77
C VAL A 3 -13.94 10.74 -3.06
N ASP A 4 -13.99 11.57 -2.01
CA ASP A 4 -13.99 13.02 -2.14
C ASP A 4 -12.61 13.47 -2.67
N PRO A 5 -12.53 14.00 -3.91
CA PRO A 5 -11.27 14.40 -4.52
C PRO A 5 -10.59 15.56 -3.77
N THR A 6 -11.32 16.31 -2.94
CA THR A 6 -10.80 17.47 -2.19
C THR A 6 -9.95 17.10 -0.97
N ARG A 7 -9.99 15.84 -0.50
CA ARG A 7 -9.08 15.36 0.56
C ARG A 7 -7.61 15.27 0.12
N ARG A 8 -7.34 15.42 -1.19
CA ARG A 8 -6.00 15.32 -1.80
C ARG A 8 -5.26 16.65 -1.86
N THR A 9 -5.96 17.77 -1.70
CA THR A 9 -5.38 19.12 -1.76
C THR A 9 -4.84 19.63 -0.43
N GLY A 10 -4.94 18.82 0.64
CA GLY A 10 -4.32 19.15 1.93
C GLY A 10 -2.79 18.99 1.89
N PRO A 11 -2.03 19.80 2.65
CA PRO A 11 -0.56 19.83 2.61
C PRO A 11 0.15 18.52 3.02
N HIS A 12 -0.60 17.50 3.44
CA HIS A 12 -0.09 16.23 3.97
C HIS A 12 -0.58 14.97 3.22
N GLY A 13 -1.48 15.11 2.24
CA GLY A 13 -2.14 13.95 1.61
C GLY A 13 -1.29 13.24 0.56
N LEU A 14 -0.73 14.00 -0.38
CA LEU A 14 0.00 13.46 -1.55
C LEU A 14 1.46 13.06 -1.24
N PRO A 15 2.26 13.84 -0.48
CA PRO A 15 3.66 13.48 -0.21
C PRO A 15 3.81 12.20 0.64
N ARG A 16 2.85 11.96 1.55
CA ARG A 16 2.86 10.76 2.41
C ARG A 16 2.59 9.49 1.60
N ILE A 17 1.75 9.59 0.58
CA ILE A 17 1.39 8.46 -0.27
C ILE A 17 2.61 7.93 -1.02
N GLY A 18 3.45 8.80 -1.60
CA GLY A 18 4.66 8.37 -2.32
C GLY A 18 5.63 7.53 -1.48
N ARG A 19 5.83 7.91 -0.21
CA ARG A 19 6.65 7.15 0.75
C ARG A 19 6.00 5.82 1.16
N GLN A 20 4.68 5.78 1.31
CA GLN A 20 3.97 4.55 1.68
C GLN A 20 4.16 3.42 0.66
N PHE A 21 4.26 3.72 -0.65
CA PHE A 21 4.59 2.72 -1.66
C PHE A 21 5.95 2.05 -1.42
N TYR A 22 6.96 2.85 -1.06
CA TYR A 22 8.27 2.31 -0.71
C TYR A 22 8.22 1.46 0.56
N ASP A 23 7.53 1.92 1.60
CA ASP A 23 7.42 1.16 2.85
C ASP A 23 6.74 -0.21 2.60
N ILE A 24 5.70 -0.25 1.75
CA ILE A 24 5.05 -1.51 1.34
C ILE A 24 6.02 -2.40 0.56
N TRP A 25 6.74 -1.86 -0.43
CA TRP A 25 7.73 -2.62 -1.19
C TRP A 25 8.83 -3.19 -0.29
N ALA A 26 9.33 -2.38 0.65
CA ALA A 26 10.37 -2.79 1.58
C ALA A 26 9.88 -3.89 2.53
N LEU A 27 8.68 -3.73 3.11
CA LEU A 27 8.05 -4.74 3.96
C LEU A 27 7.81 -6.06 3.22
N LEU A 28 7.33 -6.01 1.98
CA LEU A 28 7.12 -7.22 1.17
C LEU A 28 8.43 -7.88 0.70
N GLY A 29 9.57 -7.18 0.82
CA GLY A 29 10.89 -7.75 0.59
C GLY A 29 11.53 -8.35 1.84
N ASP A 30 10.90 -8.23 3.01
CA ASP A 30 11.41 -8.73 4.28
C ASP A 30 10.81 -10.11 4.60
N ASP A 31 11.67 -11.10 4.79
CA ASP A 31 11.28 -12.49 5.05
C ASP A 31 10.43 -12.65 6.32
N SER A 32 10.65 -11.81 7.35
CA SER A 32 9.88 -11.89 8.58
C SER A 32 8.44 -11.40 8.39
N VAL A 33 8.25 -10.41 7.51
CA VAL A 33 6.93 -9.89 7.15
C VAL A 33 6.21 -10.89 6.26
N THR A 34 6.87 -11.42 5.23
CA THR A 34 6.23 -12.40 4.35
C THR A 34 5.89 -13.69 5.12
N ALA A 35 6.73 -14.13 6.06
CA ALA A 35 6.41 -15.23 6.97
C ALA A 35 5.21 -14.94 7.87
N LEU A 36 5.09 -13.71 8.41
CA LEU A 36 3.89 -13.29 9.15
C LEU A 36 2.64 -13.33 8.27
N LEU A 37 2.74 -12.83 7.03
CA LEU A 37 1.61 -12.79 6.10
C LEU A 37 1.10 -14.18 5.71
N VAL A 38 1.93 -15.23 5.82
CA VAL A 38 1.52 -16.63 5.61
C VAL A 38 0.46 -17.07 6.63
N ASP A 39 0.51 -16.59 7.87
CA ASP A 39 -0.44 -16.95 8.93
C ASP A 39 -1.72 -16.11 8.84
N THR A 40 -2.70 -16.63 8.09
CA THR A 40 -3.98 -15.93 7.85
C THR A 40 -4.81 -15.72 9.12
N VAL A 41 -4.61 -16.55 10.16
CA VAL A 41 -5.31 -16.38 11.44
C VAL A 41 -4.78 -15.13 12.14
N VAL A 42 -3.46 -15.03 12.30
CA VAL A 42 -2.82 -13.87 12.93
C VAL A 42 -3.07 -12.59 12.12
N VAL A 43 -2.96 -12.67 10.79
CA VAL A 43 -3.30 -11.53 9.91
C VAL A 43 -4.76 -11.11 10.09
N GLY A 44 -5.69 -12.06 10.17
CA GLY A 44 -7.10 -11.78 10.42
C GLY A 44 -7.34 -11.05 11.75
N GLU A 45 -6.61 -11.42 12.80
CA GLU A 45 -6.68 -10.74 14.11
C GLU A 45 -6.13 -9.31 14.05
N ILE A 46 -4.99 -9.12 13.37
CA ILE A 46 -4.39 -7.79 13.16
C ILE A 46 -5.36 -6.90 12.39
N LEU A 47 -5.93 -7.39 11.29
CA LEU A 47 -6.88 -6.64 10.48
C LEU A 47 -8.14 -6.28 11.27
N ARG A 48 -8.70 -7.22 12.04
CA ARG A 48 -9.84 -6.94 12.91
C ARG A 48 -9.51 -5.81 13.89
N SER A 49 -8.37 -5.89 14.57
CA SER A 49 -7.95 -4.85 15.51
C SER A 49 -7.76 -3.48 14.83
N ALA A 50 -7.13 -3.46 13.66
CA ALA A 50 -6.95 -2.24 12.87
C ALA A 50 -8.30 -1.64 12.46
N PHE A 51 -9.22 -2.46 11.96
CA PHE A 51 -10.56 -2.00 11.56
C PHE A 51 -11.36 -1.49 12.75
N GLU A 52 -11.33 -2.16 13.91
CA GLU A 52 -11.98 -1.69 15.13
C GLU A 52 -11.49 -0.30 15.55
N VAL A 53 -10.17 -0.07 15.53
CA VAL A 53 -9.58 1.24 15.83
C VAL A 53 -9.98 2.28 14.78
N SER A 54 -10.00 1.90 13.48
CA SER A 54 -10.34 2.81 12.38
C SER A 54 -11.75 3.39 12.50
N LEU A 55 -12.69 2.69 13.16
CA LEU A 55 -14.07 3.17 13.34
C LEU A 55 -14.13 4.50 14.08
N ALA A 56 -13.21 4.76 15.01
CA ALA A 56 -13.09 6.05 15.71
C ALA A 56 -12.69 7.20 14.79
N PHE A 57 -12.18 6.90 13.60
CA PHE A 57 -11.66 7.86 12.61
C PHE A 57 -12.45 7.86 11.29
N GLY A 58 -13.67 7.30 11.30
CA GLY A 58 -14.56 7.25 10.13
C GLY A 58 -14.54 5.91 9.37
N GLY A 59 -13.77 4.93 9.84
CA GLY A 59 -13.70 3.58 9.30
C GLY A 59 -12.85 3.47 8.04
N ASP A 60 -12.08 2.39 7.96
CA ASP A 60 -11.40 2.02 6.72
C ASP A 60 -12.35 1.28 5.75
N HIS A 61 -11.95 1.26 4.48
CA HIS A 61 -12.62 0.44 3.47
C HIS A 61 -12.44 -1.06 3.78
N PRO A 62 -13.41 -1.91 3.42
CA PRO A 62 -13.27 -3.35 3.56
C PRO A 62 -12.11 -3.86 2.70
N VAL A 63 -11.59 -5.03 3.07
CA VAL A 63 -10.62 -5.76 2.24
C VAL A 63 -11.24 -6.02 0.86
N PRO A 64 -10.55 -5.70 -0.24
CA PRO A 64 -11.05 -5.99 -1.58
C PRO A 64 -11.22 -7.50 -1.82
N ALA A 65 -12.14 -7.86 -2.72
CA ALA A 65 -12.24 -9.24 -3.20
C ALA A 65 -10.96 -9.60 -3.97
N GLY A 66 -10.30 -10.69 -3.59
CA GLY A 66 -8.97 -11.07 -4.11
C GLY A 66 -7.79 -10.37 -3.41
N GLY A 67 -8.02 -9.77 -2.23
CA GLY A 67 -6.97 -9.24 -1.37
C GLY A 67 -6.50 -7.83 -1.71
N PHE A 68 -5.57 -7.32 -0.89
CA PHE A 68 -5.12 -5.93 -0.96
C PHE A 68 -4.36 -5.57 -2.24
N ALA A 69 -3.77 -6.55 -2.93
CA ALA A 69 -3.10 -6.32 -4.21
C ALA A 69 -4.06 -5.79 -5.30
N THR A 70 -5.37 -6.01 -5.17
CA THR A 70 -6.39 -5.50 -6.10
C THR A 70 -6.86 -4.08 -5.79
N SER A 71 -6.29 -3.44 -4.76
CA SER A 71 -6.67 -2.08 -4.38
C SER A 71 -6.35 -1.08 -5.49
N ALA A 72 -7.21 -0.09 -5.69
CA ALA A 72 -7.06 0.93 -6.74
C ALA A 72 -5.67 1.61 -6.83
N PRO A 73 -4.93 1.86 -5.72
CA PRO A 73 -3.58 2.41 -5.81
C PRO A 73 -2.54 1.51 -6.50
N PHE A 74 -2.81 0.20 -6.63
CA PHE A 74 -1.92 -0.77 -7.27
C PHE A 74 -2.36 -1.12 -8.70
N ASP A 75 -3.48 -0.57 -9.18
CA ASP A 75 -3.89 -0.73 -10.57
C ASP A 75 -3.00 0.10 -11.50
N SER A 76 -2.16 -0.58 -12.28
CA SER A 76 -1.28 0.06 -13.26
C SER A 76 -2.02 0.84 -14.35
N ALA A 77 -3.28 0.52 -14.63
CA ALA A 77 -4.14 1.23 -15.58
C ALA A 77 -5.08 2.24 -14.90
N GLY A 78 -4.96 2.40 -13.58
CA GLY A 78 -5.81 3.26 -12.78
C GLY A 78 -5.72 4.74 -13.17
N VAL A 79 -6.84 5.45 -13.04
CA VAL A 79 -6.94 6.89 -13.36
C VAL A 79 -5.98 7.76 -12.52
N PHE A 80 -5.47 7.27 -11.39
CA PHE A 80 -4.56 7.99 -10.51
C PHE A 80 -3.09 7.57 -10.63
N THR A 81 -2.78 6.58 -11.47
CA THR A 81 -1.45 5.96 -11.52
C THR A 81 -0.35 6.94 -11.87
N ALA A 82 -0.59 7.86 -12.81
CA ALA A 82 0.37 8.90 -13.16
C ALA A 82 0.70 9.85 -11.99
N ASP A 83 -0.29 10.20 -11.18
CA ASP A 83 -0.09 11.03 -9.99
C ASP A 83 0.68 10.25 -8.91
N LEU A 84 0.27 9.01 -8.63
CA LEU A 84 0.91 8.16 -7.62
C LEU A 84 2.38 7.89 -7.95
N ARG A 85 2.70 7.61 -9.22
CA ARG A 85 4.07 7.48 -9.71
C ARG A 85 4.89 8.74 -9.45
N ARG A 86 4.36 9.91 -9.81
CA ARG A 86 5.06 11.19 -9.60
C ARG A 86 5.36 11.44 -8.11
N GLU A 87 4.41 11.15 -7.23
CA GLU A 87 4.62 11.31 -5.79
C GLU A 87 5.66 10.31 -5.25
N HIS A 88 5.63 9.07 -5.73
CA HIS A 88 6.64 8.07 -5.39
C HIS A 88 8.05 8.49 -5.85
N ASP A 89 8.20 8.90 -7.12
CA ASP A 89 9.48 9.36 -7.66
C ASP A 89 10.02 10.58 -6.89
N THR A 90 9.13 11.47 -6.47
CA THR A 90 9.48 12.61 -5.61
C THR A 90 9.96 12.14 -4.23
N ALA A 91 9.24 11.21 -3.61
CA ALA A 91 9.63 10.64 -2.32
C ALA A 91 10.97 9.90 -2.40
N MET A 92 11.21 9.10 -3.44
CA MET A 92 12.48 8.37 -3.62
C MET A 92 13.65 9.33 -3.81
N ARG A 93 13.48 10.40 -4.60
CA ARG A 93 14.52 11.41 -4.76
C ARG A 93 14.85 12.17 -3.48
N SER A 94 13.86 12.43 -2.63
CA SER A 94 14.00 13.31 -1.46
C SER A 94 14.25 12.58 -0.14
N LEU A 95 13.84 11.31 -0.03
CA LEU A 95 13.76 10.59 1.25
C LEU A 95 14.40 9.19 1.25
N TYR A 96 14.93 8.73 0.11
CA TYR A 96 15.65 7.46 0.04
C TYR A 96 17.12 7.66 0.41
N PHE A 97 17.60 6.87 1.38
CA PHE A 97 18.97 6.92 1.91
C PHE A 97 19.70 5.58 1.79
N GLY A 98 19.17 4.63 1.00
CA GLY A 98 19.81 3.35 0.77
C GLY A 98 21.03 3.44 -0.15
N ALA A 99 21.90 2.43 -0.10
CA ALA A 99 23.10 2.37 -0.93
C ALA A 99 22.82 1.89 -2.37
N GLU A 100 21.75 1.11 -2.55
CA GLU A 100 21.31 0.61 -3.84
C GLU A 100 20.44 1.63 -4.58
N PRO A 101 20.16 1.45 -5.88
CA PRO A 101 19.14 2.25 -6.56
C PRO A 101 17.80 2.17 -5.83
N ALA A 102 17.16 3.33 -5.64
CA ALA A 102 15.80 3.37 -5.12
C ALA A 102 14.85 2.59 -6.04
N PRO A 103 13.88 1.82 -5.51
CA PRO A 103 12.91 1.13 -6.34
C PRO A 103 12.09 2.15 -7.12
N THR A 104 11.74 1.79 -8.35
CA THR A 104 10.78 2.55 -9.15
C THR A 104 9.36 2.23 -8.71
N PHE A 105 8.40 3.07 -9.11
CA PHE A 105 6.99 2.79 -8.87
C PHE A 105 6.55 1.45 -9.48
N ASP A 106 7.11 1.04 -10.62
CA ASP A 106 6.79 -0.25 -11.23
C ASP A 106 7.36 -1.41 -10.45
N ASP A 107 8.57 -1.28 -9.87
CA ASP A 107 9.12 -2.30 -8.96
C ASP A 107 8.21 -2.52 -7.74
N VAL A 108 7.54 -1.46 -7.27
CA VAL A 108 6.53 -1.57 -6.21
C VAL A 108 5.32 -2.37 -6.69
N LEU A 109 4.75 -2.03 -7.84
CA LEU A 109 3.59 -2.74 -8.38
C LEU A 109 3.91 -4.21 -8.65
N ASP A 110 5.05 -4.50 -9.26
CA ASP A 110 5.49 -5.85 -9.57
C ASP A 110 5.62 -6.70 -8.30
N ARG A 111 6.22 -6.15 -7.24
CA ARG A 111 6.33 -6.86 -5.95
C ARG A 111 4.98 -7.07 -5.28
N VAL A 112 4.10 -6.07 -5.31
CA VAL A 112 2.74 -6.18 -4.74
C VAL A 112 1.96 -7.28 -5.45
N HIS A 113 1.97 -7.29 -6.79
CA HIS A 113 1.26 -8.31 -7.56
C HIS A 113 1.89 -9.70 -7.44
N SER A 114 3.22 -9.79 -7.37
CA SER A 114 3.91 -11.06 -7.10
C SER A 114 3.61 -11.61 -5.71
N SER A 115 3.20 -10.74 -4.76
CA SER A 115 2.79 -11.11 -3.40
C SER A 115 1.28 -11.21 -3.23
N ALA A 116 0.50 -11.22 -4.33
CA ALA A 116 -0.96 -11.09 -4.27
C ALA A 116 -1.62 -12.14 -3.37
N GLU A 117 -1.17 -13.40 -3.43
CA GLU A 117 -1.69 -14.45 -2.54
C GLU A 117 -1.44 -14.11 -1.06
N LEU A 118 -0.23 -13.68 -0.69
CA LEU A 118 0.08 -13.29 0.69
C LEU A 118 -0.76 -12.10 1.16
N LEU A 119 -1.13 -11.22 0.24
CA LEU A 119 -1.94 -10.03 0.47
C LEU A 119 -3.46 -10.30 0.44
N ASP A 120 -3.88 -11.54 0.22
CA ASP A 120 -5.26 -11.98 0.41
C ASP A 120 -5.41 -12.69 1.77
N PRO A 121 -6.02 -12.04 2.78
CA PRO A 121 -6.24 -12.65 4.09
C PRO A 121 -7.33 -13.74 4.08
N GLN A 122 -8.04 -13.92 2.96
CA GLN A 122 -9.13 -14.90 2.82
C GLN A 122 -8.77 -16.12 1.96
N ARG A 123 -7.50 -16.24 1.54
CA ARG A 123 -7.01 -17.37 0.74
C ARG A 123 -7.15 -18.74 1.41
#